data_AF-F1Z2I1-F1
#
_entry.id   AF-F1Z2I1-F1
#
_cell.length_a   1.000
_cell.length_b   1.000
_cell.length_c   1.000
_cell.angle_alpha   90.00
_cell.angle_beta   90.00
_cell.angle_gamma   90.00
#
_symmetry.space_group_name_H-M   'P 1'
#
loop_
_entity.id
_entity.type
_entity.pdbx_description
1 polymer ?
#
loop_
_entity_poly.entity_id
_entity_poly.type
_entity_poly.pdbx_seq_one_letter_code
_entity_poly.pdbx_strand_id
1 'polypeptide(L)'
;MAGLINDNFKEEIMTELSWMMTALDDISSKYKIETYELTLIKYRVQPEEEQIINKFVTLNNRTIQTFAIQEIQKWMFNEFQVTFQKDWIMSDQLVQKLIDLKCQQLQIID
;
A
#
# COMPACT_ATOMS: atom_id res chain seq x y z
N MET A 1 24.69 23.08 15.41
CA MET A 1 24.78 23.41 13.97
C MET A 1 24.73 22.17 13.08
N ALA A 2 25.32 21.02 13.45
CA ALA A 2 25.21 19.78 12.67
C ALA A 2 23.77 19.21 12.57
N GLY A 3 22.93 19.38 13.61
CA GLY A 3 21.52 18.97 13.58
C GLY A 3 20.68 19.72 12.54
N LEU A 4 20.84 21.05 12.46
CA LEU A 4 20.13 21.91 11.48
C LEU A 4 20.48 21.59 10.02
N ILE A 5 21.72 21.20 9.73
CA ILE A 5 22.14 20.80 8.38
C ILE A 5 21.50 19.47 7.99
N ASN A 6 21.35 18.55 8.95
CA ASN A 6 20.80 17.22 8.71
C ASN A 6 19.27 17.24 8.56
N ASP A 7 18.58 18.10 9.31
CA ASP A 7 17.13 18.27 9.21
C ASP A 7 16.75 18.94 7.89
N ASN A 8 17.48 19.99 7.47
CA ASN A 8 17.27 20.62 6.16
C ASN A 8 17.49 19.62 5.00
N PHE A 9 18.54 18.80 5.08
CA PHE A 9 18.82 17.79 4.06
C PHE A 9 17.71 16.73 3.96
N LYS A 10 17.18 16.28 5.11
CA LYS A 10 16.05 15.35 5.15
C LYS A 10 14.80 15.97 4.53
N GLU A 11 14.50 17.22 4.86
CA GLU A 11 13.35 17.94 4.29
C GLU A 11 13.47 18.13 2.78
N GLU A 12 14.66 18.49 2.29
CA GLU A 12 14.95 18.59 0.86
C GLU A 12 14.70 17.25 0.15
N ILE A 13 15.25 16.14 0.65
CA ILE A 13 15.02 14.81 0.06
C ILE A 13 13.53 14.46 0.04
N MET A 14 12.81 14.68 1.14
CA MET A 14 11.38 14.36 1.22
C MET A 14 10.55 15.21 0.25
N THR A 15 10.97 16.46 0.00
CA THR A 15 10.35 17.34 -0.97
C THR A 15 10.55 16.83 -2.39
N GLU A 16 11.79 16.49 -2.76
CA GLU A 16 12.12 15.95 -4.07
C GLU A 16 11.39 14.62 -4.35
N LEU A 17 11.37 13.72 -3.36
CA LEU A 17 10.60 12.47 -3.47
C LEU A 17 9.10 12.74 -3.65
N SER A 18 8.55 13.75 -2.98
CA SER A 18 7.13 14.11 -3.15
C SER A 18 6.83 14.60 -4.57
N TRP A 19 7.75 15.34 -5.20
CA TRP A 19 7.61 15.73 -6.61
C TRP A 19 7.69 14.54 -7.56
N MET A 20 8.58 13.57 -7.29
CA MET A 20 8.65 12.34 -8.08
C MET A 20 7.36 11.52 -7.97
N MET A 21 6.81 11.38 -6.75
CA MET A 21 5.53 10.69 -6.53
C MET A 21 4.38 11.37 -7.27
N THR A 22 4.36 12.71 -7.29
CA THR A 22 3.35 13.48 -8.00
C THR A 22 3.46 13.28 -9.51
N ALA A 23 4.68 13.36 -10.06
CA ALA A 23 4.92 13.13 -11.48
C ALA A 23 4.52 11.70 -11.91
N LEU A 24 4.75 10.70 -11.05
CA LEU A 24 4.31 9.33 -11.29
C LEU A 24 2.78 9.21 -11.32
N ASP A 25 2.06 9.87 -10.40
CA ASP A 25 0.59 9.87 -10.41
C ASP A 25 0.02 10.58 -11.65
N ASP A 26 0.66 11.67 -12.12
CA ASP A 26 0.29 12.37 -13.35
C ASP A 26 0.47 11.48 -14.60
N ILE A 27 1.61 10.78 -14.69
CA ILE A 27 1.89 9.84 -15.78
C ILE A 27 0.89 8.68 -15.74
N SER A 28 0.71 8.06 -14.58
CA SER A 28 -0.28 7.00 -14.33
C SER A 28 -1.67 7.39 -14.83
N SER A 29 -2.14 8.57 -14.40
CA SER A 29 -3.44 9.11 -14.78
C SER A 29 -3.54 9.39 -16.28
N LYS A 30 -2.50 9.96 -16.89
CA LYS A 30 -2.47 10.27 -18.33
C LYS A 30 -2.55 9.01 -19.20
N TYR A 31 -1.85 7.96 -18.83
CA TYR A 31 -1.83 6.69 -19.58
C TYR A 31 -2.91 5.71 -19.13
N LYS A 32 -3.71 6.05 -18.10
CA LYS A 32 -4.72 5.18 -17.48
C LYS A 32 -4.14 3.84 -17.03
N ILE A 33 -2.91 3.86 -16.52
CA ILE A 33 -2.20 2.68 -16.03
C ILE A 33 -2.33 2.70 -14.52
N GLU A 34 -3.08 1.77 -13.96
CA GLU A 34 -3.21 1.63 -12.51
C GLU A 34 -2.68 0.26 -12.10
N THR A 35 -1.45 0.23 -11.56
CA THR A 35 -0.83 -0.99 -11.05
C THR A 35 -0.85 -1.01 -9.52
N TYR A 36 -0.54 -2.18 -8.96
CA TYR A 36 -0.35 -2.35 -7.52
C TYR A 36 0.67 -1.32 -6.98
N GLU A 37 1.87 -1.25 -7.58
CA GLU A 37 2.95 -0.36 -7.14
C GLU A 37 2.58 1.13 -7.25
N LEU A 38 1.92 1.53 -8.34
CA LEU A 38 1.47 2.92 -8.50
C LEU A 38 0.41 3.28 -7.45
N THR A 39 -0.46 2.34 -7.10
CA THR A 39 -1.48 2.54 -6.06
C THR A 39 -0.82 2.66 -4.68
N LEU A 40 0.19 1.84 -4.36
CA LEU A 40 0.95 2.00 -3.11
C LEU A 40 1.57 3.40 -2.99
N ILE A 41 2.21 3.87 -4.07
CA ILE A 41 2.84 5.19 -4.11
C ILE A 41 1.81 6.30 -3.95
N LYS A 42 0.73 6.24 -4.74
CA LYS A 42 -0.35 7.25 -4.75
C LYS A 42 -0.98 7.44 -3.37
N TYR A 43 -1.25 6.34 -2.68
CA TYR A 43 -1.88 6.35 -1.36
C TYR A 43 -0.89 6.38 -0.19
N ARG A 44 0.42 6.49 -0.47
CA ARG A 44 1.49 6.52 0.53
C ARG A 44 1.42 5.35 1.52
N VAL A 45 1.09 4.17 1.00
CA VAL A 45 0.99 2.94 1.78
C VAL A 45 2.37 2.64 2.38
N GLN A 46 2.40 2.41 3.68
CA GLN A 46 3.65 2.13 4.39
C GLN A 46 4.14 0.72 4.09
N PRO A 47 5.46 0.47 4.12
CA PRO A 47 6.01 -0.87 3.88
C PRO A 47 5.40 -1.96 4.78
N GLU A 48 5.15 -1.63 6.05
CA GLU A 48 4.51 -2.55 6.99
C GLU A 48 3.08 -2.90 6.57
N GLU A 49 2.34 -1.93 6.02
CA GLU A 49 0.97 -2.15 5.56
C GLU A 49 0.96 -3.03 4.30
N GLU A 50 1.85 -2.74 3.35
CA GLU A 50 2.05 -3.55 2.16
C GLU A 50 2.39 -5.01 2.52
N GLN A 51 3.25 -5.20 3.52
CA GLN A 51 3.64 -6.53 3.98
C GLN A 51 2.44 -7.36 4.45
N ILE A 52 1.51 -6.76 5.19
CA ILE A 52 0.32 -7.48 5.66
C ILE A 52 -0.62 -7.81 4.50
N ILE A 53 -0.80 -6.90 3.54
CA ILE A 53 -1.59 -7.16 2.32
C ILE A 53 -1.00 -8.33 1.53
N ASN A 54 0.30 -8.29 1.26
CA ASN A 54 1.00 -9.35 0.54
C ASN A 54 0.89 -10.69 1.29
N LYS A 55 0.98 -10.68 2.63
CA LYS A 55 0.81 -11.87 3.46
C LYS A 55 -0.60 -12.46 3.34
N PHE A 56 -1.63 -11.62 3.42
CA PHE A 56 -3.02 -12.06 3.25
C PHE A 56 -3.23 -12.74 1.90
N VAL A 57 -2.80 -12.09 0.81
CA VAL A 57 -2.96 -12.61 -0.55
C VAL A 57 -2.23 -13.92 -0.73
N THR A 58 -1.01 -14.03 -0.19
CA THR A 58 -0.19 -15.24 -0.29
C THR A 58 -0.83 -16.41 0.46
N LEU A 59 -1.35 -16.18 1.67
CA LEU A 59 -1.96 -17.23 2.50
C LEU A 59 -3.31 -17.70 1.97
N ASN A 60 -4.08 -16.79 1.36
CA ASN A 60 -5.46 -17.05 0.95
C ASN A 60 -5.65 -17.09 -0.57
N ASN A 61 -4.57 -17.24 -1.35
CA ASN A 61 -4.59 -17.12 -2.81
C ASN A 61 -5.73 -17.89 -3.51
N ARG A 62 -6.09 -19.09 -3.03
CA ARG A 62 -7.15 -19.92 -3.64
C ARG A 62 -8.57 -19.57 -3.20
N THR A 63 -8.73 -18.88 -2.08
CA THR A 63 -10.03 -18.61 -1.45
C THR A 63 -10.28 -17.11 -1.26
N ILE A 64 -9.42 -16.24 -1.78
CA ILE A 64 -9.47 -14.81 -1.47
C ILE A 64 -10.79 -14.16 -1.88
N GLN A 65 -11.40 -14.61 -2.98
CA GLN A 65 -12.69 -14.14 -3.47
C GLN A 65 -13.88 -14.51 -2.58
N THR A 66 -13.71 -15.45 -1.64
CA THR A 66 -14.80 -15.88 -0.75
C THR A 66 -14.92 -15.01 0.51
N PHE A 67 -13.92 -14.17 0.80
CA PHE A 67 -13.93 -13.32 1.97
C PHE A 67 -14.71 -12.04 1.70
N ALA A 68 -15.57 -11.66 2.64
CA ALA A 68 -16.14 -10.32 2.65
C ALA A 68 -15.07 -9.30 3.11
N ILE A 69 -15.13 -8.07 2.60
CA ILE A 69 -14.15 -7.02 2.93
C ILE A 69 -14.02 -6.77 4.44
N GLN A 70 -15.10 -6.93 5.22
CA GLN A 70 -15.08 -6.80 6.67
C GLN A 70 -14.26 -7.91 7.36
N GLU A 71 -14.28 -9.12 6.80
CA GLU A 71 -13.48 -10.25 7.30
C GLU A 71 -12.00 -10.03 7.01
N ILE A 72 -11.71 -9.54 5.80
CA ILE A 72 -10.37 -9.13 5.39
C ILE A 72 -9.86 -8.05 6.33
N GLN A 73 -10.62 -6.97 6.54
CA GLN A 73 -10.25 -5.88 7.43
C GLN A 73 -9.97 -6.34 8.86
N LYS A 74 -10.82 -7.22 9.39
CA LYS A 74 -10.60 -7.81 10.72
C LYS A 74 -9.31 -8.63 10.76
N TRP A 75 -9.01 -9.39 9.71
CA TRP A 75 -7.77 -10.13 9.61
C TRP A 75 -6.56 -9.19 9.54
N MET A 76 -6.60 -8.17 8.69
CA MET A 76 -5.53 -7.17 8.54
C MET A 76 -5.27 -6.45 9.86
N PHE A 77 -6.33 -6.01 10.54
CA PHE A 77 -6.24 -5.33 11.84
C PHE A 77 -5.53 -6.21 12.88
N ASN A 78 -5.99 -7.46 13.04
CA ASN A 78 -5.40 -8.38 14.01
C ASN A 78 -3.93 -8.67 13.68
N GLU A 79 -3.63 -8.95 12.42
CA GLU A 79 -2.28 -9.32 12.00
C GLU A 79 -1.31 -8.14 12.11
N PHE A 80 -1.74 -6.94 11.72
CA PHE A 80 -0.94 -5.72 11.83
C PHE A 80 -0.69 -5.34 13.29
N GLN A 81 -1.71 -5.47 14.16
CA GLN A 81 -1.56 -5.22 15.58
C GLN A 81 -0.60 -6.22 16.25
N VAL A 82 -0.69 -7.51 15.90
CA VAL A 82 0.21 -8.55 16.43
C VAL A 82 1.65 -8.36 15.93
N THR A 83 1.83 -8.02 14.66
CA THR A 83 3.15 -7.95 14.03
C THR A 83 3.89 -6.64 14.37
N PHE A 84 3.18 -5.51 14.35
CA PHE A 84 3.79 -4.18 14.43
C PHE A 84 3.37 -3.38 15.66
N GLN A 85 2.42 -3.87 16.47
CA GLN A 85 1.90 -3.16 17.65
C GLN A 85 1.34 -1.77 17.31
N LYS A 86 0.74 -1.63 16.13
CA LYS A 86 0.12 -0.41 15.61
C LYS A 86 -1.32 -0.69 15.21
N ASP A 87 -2.13 0.36 15.14
CA ASP A 87 -3.50 0.28 14.65
C ASP A 87 -3.53 0.29 13.12
N TRP A 88 -4.38 -0.57 12.55
CA TRP A 88 -4.66 -0.56 11.12
C TRP A 88 -5.70 0.50 10.79
N ILE A 89 -5.33 1.48 9.96
CA ILE A 89 -6.18 2.63 9.63
C ILE A 89 -6.59 2.70 8.16
N MET A 90 -6.26 1.69 7.36
CA MET A 90 -6.53 1.68 5.93
C MET A 90 -8.01 1.45 5.64
N SER A 91 -8.59 2.27 4.76
CA SER A 91 -10.01 2.17 4.39
C SER A 91 -10.32 0.91 3.58
N ASP A 92 -11.54 0.38 3.73
CA ASP A 92 -12.05 -0.80 3.01
C ASP A 92 -11.85 -0.70 1.50
N GLN A 93 -12.13 0.47 0.92
CA GLN A 93 -12.00 0.72 -0.52
C GLN A 93 -10.55 0.54 -0.99
N LEU A 94 -9.59 1.06 -0.23
CA LEU A 94 -8.17 0.95 -0.57
C LEU A 94 -7.67 -0.49 -0.38
N VAL A 95 -8.09 -1.17 0.69
CA VAL A 95 -7.75 -2.57 0.94
C VAL A 95 -8.23 -3.45 -0.21
N GLN A 96 -9.51 -3.33 -0.58
CA GLN A 96 -10.08 -4.10 -1.68
C GLN A 96 -9.32 -3.85 -2.98
N LYS A 97 -9.08 -2.58 -3.31
CA LYS A 97 -8.35 -2.20 -4.52
C LYS A 97 -6.93 -2.80 -4.57
N LEU A 98 -6.19 -2.74 -3.46
CA LEU A 98 -4.84 -3.27 -3.39
C LEU A 98 -4.83 -4.81 -3.52
N ILE A 99 -5.81 -5.48 -2.91
CA ILE A 99 -5.97 -6.94 -3.05
C ILE A 99 -6.28 -7.32 -4.49
N ASP A 100 -7.24 -6.64 -5.13
CA ASP A 100 -7.65 -6.93 -6.51
C ASP A 100 -6.46 -6.76 -7.47
N LEU A 101 -5.74 -5.63 -7.36
CA LEU A 101 -4.55 -5.36 -8.17
C LEU A 101 -3.45 -6.40 -7.91
N LYS A 102 -3.25 -6.84 -6.66
CA LYS A 102 -2.25 -7.84 -6.33
C LYS A 102 -2.62 -9.21 -6.89
N CYS A 103 -3.89 -9.58 -6.82
CA CYS A 103 -4.40 -10.82 -7.41
C CYS A 103 -4.25 -10.83 -8.93
N GLN A 104 -4.54 -9.71 -9.61
CA GLN A 104 -4.30 -9.55 -11.04
C GLN A 104 -2.81 -9.67 -11.38
N GLN A 105 -1.94 -9.01 -10.61
CA GLN A 105 -0.48 -9.10 -10.79
C GLN A 105 0.03 -10.54 -10.67
N LEU A 106 -0.54 -11.32 -9.75
CA LEU A 106 -0.17 -12.70 -9.47
C LEU A 106 -0.93 -13.73 -10.33
N GLN A 107 -1.82 -13.29 -11.24
CA GLN A 107 -2.67 -14.16 -12.06
C GLN A 107 -3.50 -15.14 -11.23
N ILE A 108 -3.94 -14.71 -10.05
CA ILE A 108 -4.82 -15.48 -9.16
C ILE A 108 -6.29 -15.34 -9.61
N ILE A 109 -6.61 -14.20 -10.23
CA ILE A 109 -7.95 -13.85 -10.71
C ILE A 109 -7.78 -13.29 -12.13
N ASP A 110 -8.65 -13.70 -13.04
CA ASP A 110 -8.76 -13.16 -14.42
C ASP A 110 -9.49 -11.79 -14.44
#